data_AF-A0A067KJB0-F1
#
_entry.id   AF-A0A067KJB0-F1
#
_cell.length_a   1.000
_cell.length_b   1.000
_cell.length_c   1.000
_cell.angle_alpha   90.00
_cell.angle_beta   90.00
_cell.angle_gamma   90.00
#
_symmetry.space_group_name_H-M   'P 1'
#
loop_
_entity.id
_entity.type
_entity.pdbx_description
1 polymer ?
#
loop_
_entity_poly.entity_id
_entity_poly.type
_entity_poly.pdbx_seq_one_letter_code
_entity_poly.pdbx_strand_id
1 'polypeptide(L)'
;MAIICCVQTQPSREMTVEEFKAWLREFDIDEDGRLSREDLKEALHSMKFWFAWWKARQAMKEADTNSNGHIDNPKEIEKLINYAQKRLHMKIQRSDW
;
A
#
# COMPACT_ATOMS: atom_id res chain seq x y z
N MET A 1 14.19 15.09 -15.15
CA MET A 1 13.22 14.07 -15.56
C MET A 1 13.92 12.73 -15.48
N ALA A 2 14.03 12.17 -14.27
CA ALA A 2 14.81 10.95 -14.05
C ALA A 2 14.04 9.75 -14.59
N ILE A 3 14.67 9.08 -15.56
CA ILE A 3 14.30 7.76 -16.05
C ILE A 3 14.57 6.80 -14.89
N ILE A 4 13.52 6.35 -14.22
CA ILE A 4 13.59 5.17 -13.37
C ILE A 4 12.58 4.17 -13.96
N CYS A 5 13.04 3.47 -15.00
CA CYS A 5 12.52 2.17 -15.39
C CYS A 5 12.95 1.10 -14.36
N CYS A 6 12.84 1.37 -13.06
CA CYS A 6 13.16 0.38 -12.04
C CYS A 6 11.93 -0.51 -11.87
N VAL A 7 12.10 -1.74 -12.34
CA VAL A 7 11.33 -2.94 -12.03
C VAL A 7 9.81 -2.80 -12.12
N GLN A 8 9.25 -3.41 -13.16
CA GLN A 8 7.89 -3.93 -13.07
C GLN A 8 7.86 -5.02 -12.00
N THR A 9 7.86 -4.66 -10.71
CA THR A 9 7.31 -5.55 -9.69
C THR A 9 5.80 -5.49 -9.87
N GLN A 10 5.34 -6.20 -10.91
CA GLN A 10 4.00 -6.74 -10.80
C GLN A 10 4.06 -7.54 -9.51
N PRO A 11 3.28 -7.21 -8.47
CA PRO A 11 3.26 -8.05 -7.30
C PRO A 11 2.89 -9.43 -7.83
N SER A 12 3.85 -10.35 -7.86
CA SER A 12 3.56 -11.77 -7.84
C SER A 12 2.48 -11.88 -6.79
N ARG A 13 1.34 -12.44 -7.17
CA ARG A 13 0.05 -12.31 -6.49
C ARG A 13 0.08 -12.80 -5.03
N GLU A 14 1.25 -13.18 -4.55
CA GLU A 14 1.66 -13.80 -3.30
C GLU A 14 2.86 -12.98 -2.78
N MET A 15 2.70 -12.29 -1.65
CA MET A 15 3.77 -11.56 -0.95
C MET A 15 3.63 -11.75 0.56
N THR A 16 4.67 -11.55 1.35
CA THR A 16 4.55 -11.62 2.82
C THR A 16 4.14 -10.27 3.40
N VAL A 17 3.76 -10.24 4.69
CA VAL A 17 3.51 -8.97 5.40
C VAL A 17 4.75 -8.07 5.38
N GLU A 18 5.94 -8.65 5.46
CA GLU A 18 7.21 -7.93 5.44
C GLU A 18 7.49 -7.35 4.05
N GLU A 19 7.28 -8.15 2.99
CA GLU A 19 7.38 -7.68 1.61
C GLU A 19 6.34 -6.60 1.31
N PHE A 20 5.11 -6.73 1.83
CA PHE A 20 4.09 -5.69 1.69
C PHE A 20 4.53 -4.39 2.40
N LYS A 21 5.14 -4.47 3.59
CA LYS A 21 5.71 -3.30 4.28
C LYS A 21 6.87 -2.70 3.51
N ALA A 22 7.78 -3.51 2.97
CA ALA A 22 8.90 -3.05 2.16
C ALA A 22 8.41 -2.38 0.87
N TRP A 23 7.42 -2.96 0.21
CA TRP A 23 6.74 -2.40 -0.95
C TRP A 23 6.09 -1.06 -0.59
N LEU A 24 5.32 -0.99 0.49
CA LEU A 24 4.74 0.27 0.98
C LEU A 24 5.80 1.35 1.21
N ARG A 25 6.95 0.97 1.77
CA ARG A 25 8.07 1.88 2.01
C ARG A 25 8.76 2.35 0.72
N GLU A 26 8.66 1.60 -0.37
CA GLU A 26 9.12 2.03 -1.69
C GLU A 26 8.21 3.09 -2.32
N PHE A 27 6.93 3.15 -1.90
CA PHE A 27 5.98 4.19 -2.31
C PHE A 27 5.94 5.39 -1.39
N ASP A 28 6.55 5.29 -0.21
CA ASP A 28 6.74 6.41 0.71
C ASP A 28 7.79 7.36 0.10
N ILE A 29 7.31 8.39 -0.60
CA ILE A 29 8.16 9.31 -1.37
C ILE A 29 8.94 10.25 -0.45
N ASP A 30 8.37 10.61 0.70
CA ASP A 30 9.00 11.50 1.66
C ASP A 30 9.80 10.76 2.75
N GLU A 31 9.78 9.42 2.72
CA GLU A 31 10.50 8.52 3.62
C GLU A 31 10.25 8.84 5.12
N ASP A 32 9.06 9.37 5.46
CA ASP A 32 8.71 9.66 6.85
C ASP A 32 8.30 8.40 7.62
N GLY A 33 8.17 7.27 6.92
CA GLY A 33 7.74 5.99 7.46
C GLY A 33 6.23 5.92 7.68
N ARG A 34 5.46 6.87 7.13
CA ARG A 34 4.00 6.91 7.21
C ARG A 34 3.39 6.95 5.82
N LEU A 35 2.36 6.14 5.61
CA LEU A 35 1.70 6.12 4.32
C LEU A 35 0.62 7.20 4.25
N SER A 36 0.83 8.25 3.46
CA SER A 36 -0.19 9.27 3.24
C SER A 36 -1.19 8.81 2.18
N ARG A 37 -2.33 9.52 2.10
CA ARG A 37 -3.32 9.29 1.03
C ARG A 37 -2.72 9.50 -0.36
N GLU A 38 -1.72 10.37 -0.47
CA GLU A 38 -1.05 10.71 -1.73
C GLU A 38 -0.12 9.59 -2.17
N ASP A 39 0.69 9.04 -1.26
CA ASP A 39 1.55 7.88 -1.53
C ASP A 39 0.73 6.66 -1.92
N LEU A 40 -0.36 6.39 -1.22
CA LEU A 40 -1.26 5.29 -1.54
C LEU A 40 -1.94 5.47 -2.92
N LYS A 41 -2.21 6.72 -3.32
CA LYS A 41 -2.74 7.04 -4.64
C LYS A 41 -1.68 6.81 -5.72
N GLU A 42 -0.45 7.27 -5.51
CA GLU A 42 0.68 7.03 -6.42
C GLU A 42 0.97 5.53 -6.56
N ALA A 43 0.92 4.78 -5.45
CA ALA A 43 1.08 3.33 -5.47
C ALA A 43 0.04 2.62 -6.33
N LEU A 44 -1.24 2.97 -6.15
CA LEU A 44 -2.33 2.43 -6.95
C LEU A 44 -2.30 2.92 -8.41
N HIS A 45 -1.77 4.12 -8.65
CA HIS A 45 -1.57 4.68 -9.98
C HIS A 45 -0.44 3.96 -10.73
N SER A 46 0.66 3.66 -10.04
CA SER A 46 1.77 2.84 -10.53
C SER A 46 1.30 1.42 -10.91
N MET A 47 0.38 0.87 -10.11
CA MET A 47 -0.32 -0.40 -10.41
C MET A 47 -1.33 -0.32 -11.57
N LYS A 48 -1.48 0.83 -12.25
CA LYS A 48 -2.42 1.09 -13.35
C LYS A 48 -3.88 0.79 -13.02
N PHE A 49 -4.30 0.98 -11.77
CA PHE A 49 -5.72 0.90 -11.42
C PHE A 49 -6.48 2.12 -11.97
N TRP A 50 -7.49 1.87 -12.81
CA TRP A 50 -8.35 2.92 -13.39
C TRP A 50 -9.02 3.83 -12.35
N PHE A 51 -9.24 3.31 -11.14
CA PHE A 51 -9.87 4.03 -10.01
C PHE A 51 -8.91 4.20 -8.82
N ALA A 52 -7.63 4.45 -9.09
CA ALA A 52 -6.59 4.61 -8.06
C ALA A 52 -6.99 5.62 -6.96
N TRP A 53 -7.48 6.81 -7.33
CA TRP A 53 -7.93 7.81 -6.36
C TRP A 53 -9.09 7.33 -5.47
N TRP A 54 -10.09 6.67 -6.06
CA TRP A 54 -11.25 6.16 -5.31
C TRP A 54 -10.85 5.04 -4.36
N LYS A 55 -9.97 4.14 -4.83
CA LYS A 55 -9.42 3.04 -4.03
C LYS A 55 -8.51 3.53 -2.91
N ALA A 56 -7.67 4.53 -3.16
CA ALA A 56 -6.82 5.16 -2.13
C ALA A 56 -7.69 5.79 -1.05
N ARG A 57 -8.72 6.56 -1.44
CA ARG A 57 -9.65 7.17 -0.49
C ARG A 57 -10.40 6.12 0.34
N GLN A 58 -10.82 5.03 -0.28
CA GLN A 58 -11.54 3.97 0.41
C GLN A 58 -10.63 3.16 1.33
N ALA A 59 -9.42 2.84 0.90
CA ALA A 59 -8.39 2.20 1.72
C ALA A 59 -8.03 3.07 2.92
N MET A 60 -7.84 4.37 2.70
CA MET A 60 -7.59 5.33 3.76
C MET A 60 -8.73 5.34 4.77
N LYS A 61 -9.98 5.47 4.31
CA LYS A 61 -11.14 5.49 5.19
C LYS A 61 -11.29 4.21 6.04
N GLU A 62 -10.81 3.08 5.55
CA GLU A 62 -10.89 1.80 6.26
C GLU A 62 -9.69 1.54 7.17
N ALA A 63 -8.49 2.00 6.77
CA ALA A 63 -7.24 1.83 7.51
C ALA A 63 -7.03 2.92 8.57
N ASP A 64 -7.15 4.20 8.17
CA ASP A 64 -7.01 5.39 9.02
C ASP A 64 -8.15 5.42 10.04
N THR A 65 -7.86 4.97 11.24
CA THR A 65 -8.83 4.88 12.34
C THR A 65 -8.67 6.05 13.30
N ASN A 66 -7.47 6.63 13.36
CA ASN A 66 -7.14 7.79 14.18
C ASN A 66 -7.51 9.12 13.49
N SER A 67 -7.94 9.07 12.22
CA SER A 67 -8.25 10.23 11.36
C SER A 67 -7.10 11.22 11.23
N ASN A 68 -5.86 10.75 11.34
CA ASN A 68 -4.67 11.60 11.23
C ASN A 68 -4.26 11.82 9.76
N GLY A 69 -4.88 11.13 8.80
CA GLY A 69 -4.56 11.24 7.38
C GLY A 69 -3.29 10.52 6.96
N HIS A 70 -2.76 9.61 7.78
CA HIS A 70 -1.54 8.83 7.57
C HIS A 70 -1.72 7.40 8.13
N ILE A 71 -1.01 6.42 7.56
CA ILE A 71 -1.01 5.04 8.05
C ILE A 71 0.37 4.77 8.66
N ASP A 72 0.50 5.05 9.95
CA ASP A 72 1.74 4.89 10.72
C ASP A 72 1.65 3.78 11.77
N ASN A 73 0.43 3.46 12.24
CA ASN A 73 0.27 2.48 13.29
C ASN A 73 0.27 1.05 12.74
N PRO A 74 0.88 0.08 13.46
CA PRO A 74 0.88 -1.32 13.04
C PRO A 74 -0.53 -1.87 12.84
N LYS A 75 -1.50 -1.44 13.65
CA LYS A 75 -2.93 -1.81 13.49
C LYS A 75 -3.55 -1.27 12.20
N GLU A 76 -3.15 -0.08 11.78
CA GLU A 76 -3.66 0.56 10.56
C GLU A 76 -3.03 -0.09 9.32
N ILE A 77 -1.75 -0.44 9.39
CA ILE A 77 -1.06 -1.25 8.38
C ILE A 77 -1.75 -2.62 8.24
N GLU A 78 -2.13 -3.29 9.33
CA GLU A 78 -2.87 -4.55 9.28
C GLU A 78 -4.24 -4.40 8.61
N LYS A 79 -4.96 -3.31 8.87
CA LYS A 79 -6.22 -3.02 8.17
C LYS A 79 -6.01 -2.76 6.69
N LEU A 80 -4.94 -2.05 6.33
CA LEU A 80 -4.57 -1.80 4.95
C LEU A 80 -4.21 -3.10 4.22
N ILE A 81 -3.47 -4.01 4.87
CA ILE A 81 -3.18 -5.36 4.37
C ILE A 81 -4.48 -6.12 4.09
N ASN A 82 -5.41 -6.13 5.06
CA ASN A 82 -6.69 -6.81 4.90
C ASN A 82 -7.51 -6.21 3.75
N TYR A 83 -7.51 -4.88 3.62
CA TYR A 83 -8.13 -4.19 2.49
C TYR A 83 -7.50 -4.59 1.16
N ALA A 84 -6.16 -4.64 1.07
CA ALA A 84 -5.44 -5.07 -0.12
C ALA A 84 -5.78 -6.53 -0.49
N GLN A 85 -5.84 -7.44 0.49
CA GLN A 85 -6.26 -8.82 0.25
C GLN A 85 -7.70 -8.89 -0.29
N LYS A 86 -8.63 -8.15 0.33
CA LYS A 86 -10.06 -8.22 0.01
C LYS A 86 -10.46 -7.48 -1.27
N ARG A 87 -9.82 -6.35 -1.56
CA ARG A 87 -10.19 -5.43 -2.67
C ARG A 87 -9.25 -5.47 -3.84
N LEU A 88 -7.99 -5.88 -3.65
CA LEU A 88 -6.99 -6.03 -4.71
C LEU A 88 -6.71 -7.51 -5.04
N HIS A 89 -7.28 -8.45 -4.28
CA HIS A 89 -7.05 -9.90 -4.44
C HIS A 89 -5.56 -10.27 -4.37
N MET A 90 -4.80 -9.53 -3.55
CA MET A 90 -3.40 -9.84 -3.24
C MET A 90 -3.39 -10.95 -2.19
N LYS A 91 -2.61 -12.01 -2.39
CA LYS A 91 -2.43 -13.06 -1.38
C LYS A 91 -1.27 -12.68 -0.47
N ILE A 92 -1.56 -11.97 0.61
CA ILE A 92 -0.54 -11.64 1.60
C ILE A 92 -0.44 -12.80 2.60
N GLN A 93 0.64 -13.58 2.55
CA GLN A 93 0.88 -14.66 3.51
C GLN A 93 1.51 -14.07 4.78
N ARG A 94 0.93 -14.34 5.95
CA ARG A 94 1.74 -14.33 7.18
C ARG A 94 2.57 -15.60 7.09
N SER A 95 3.88 -15.47 6.91
CA SER A 95 4.77 -16.60 7.14
C SER A 95 4.57 -17.03 8.59
N ASP A 96 3.83 -18.12 8.77
CA ASP A 96 3.63 -18.75 10.06
C ASP A 96 5.00 -19.21 10.58
N TRP A 97 5.22 -18.92 11.87
CA TRP A 97 6.34 -19.35 12.70
C TRP A 97 6.48 -20.88 12.79
#